data_AF-A0A2N0HUC9-F1
#
_entry.id   AF-A0A2N0HUC9-F1
#
_cell.length_a   1.000
_cell.length_b   1.000
_cell.length_c   1.000
_cell.angle_alpha   90.00
_cell.angle_beta   90.00
_cell.angle_gamma   90.00
#
_symmetry.space_group_name_H-M   'P 1'
#
loop_
_entity.id
_entity.type
_entity.pdbx_description
1 polymer ?
#
loop_
_entity_poly.entity_id
_entity_poly.type
_entity_poly.pdbx_seq_one_letter_code
_entity_poly.pdbx_strand_id
1 'polypeptide(L)'
;MVKTATAMAMAALVWWACLAAQAAPLRLPAAKEPVAQGGSVTASAHGALIRYRGWLLAVDGAISEERPDVLLTSAQADQAPRLQAGATRRSLPLWSAFELVKAGTRLRITALPGPDALPALLLDFGEADYRIVIPAASIARPTYALLAQRFPGADLALLLQDGRRVMLPLGSGRAHVFGEEEEVPYRFTKVKRQAKKSHSRRSGSG
;
A
#
# COMPACT_ATOMS: atom_id res chain seq x y z
N MET A 1 32.48 -48.13 7.18
CA MET A 1 32.46 -46.70 7.58
C MET A 1 31.11 -46.07 7.21
N VAL A 2 30.05 -46.47 7.92
CA VAL A 2 28.68 -45.99 7.70
C VAL A 2 28.22 -45.40 9.02
N LYS A 3 28.53 -44.12 9.28
CA LYS A 3 28.04 -43.43 10.48
C LYS A 3 27.99 -41.89 10.41
N THR A 4 28.43 -41.27 9.31
CA THR A 4 28.49 -39.80 9.18
C THR A 4 27.42 -39.20 8.28
N ALA A 5 26.73 -40.00 7.45
CA ALA A 5 25.74 -39.48 6.49
C ALA A 5 24.39 -39.08 7.13
N THR A 6 24.05 -39.62 8.31
CA THR A 6 22.72 -39.42 8.90
C THR A 6 22.56 -38.08 9.64
N ALA A 7 23.67 -37.44 10.06
CA ALA A 7 23.62 -36.19 10.82
C ALA A 7 23.40 -34.95 9.93
N MET A 8 23.88 -34.94 8.68
CA MET A 8 23.68 -33.80 7.77
C MET A 8 22.25 -33.72 7.22
N ALA A 9 21.54 -34.84 7.12
CA ALA A 9 20.17 -34.86 6.59
C ALA A 9 19.15 -34.20 7.55
N MET A 10 19.39 -34.23 8.87
CA MET A 10 18.49 -33.59 9.85
C MET A 10 18.67 -32.06 9.95
N ALA A 11 19.84 -31.52 9.60
CA ALA A 11 20.05 -30.06 9.60
C ALA A 11 19.40 -29.37 8.40
N ALA A 12 19.30 -30.05 7.25
CA ALA A 12 18.66 -29.51 6.04
C ALA A 12 17.13 -29.41 6.16
N LEU A 13 16.48 -30.29 6.92
CA LEU A 13 15.03 -30.29 7.11
C LEU A 13 14.53 -29.19 8.06
N VAL A 14 15.37 -28.71 8.98
CA VAL A 14 15.02 -27.62 9.91
C VAL A 14 15.08 -26.24 9.22
N TRP A 15 15.89 -26.09 8.16
CA TRP A 15 16.02 -24.81 7.43
C TRP A 15 14.78 -24.46 6.61
N TRP A 16 14.02 -25.45 6.12
CA TRP A 16 12.81 -25.20 5.33
C TRP A 16 11.59 -24.82 6.18
N ALA A 17 11.63 -25.02 7.49
CA ALA A 17 10.51 -24.70 8.38
C ALA A 17 10.40 -23.21 8.75
N CYS A 18 11.30 -22.34 8.28
CA CYS A 18 11.12 -20.89 8.32
C CYS A 18 10.23 -20.39 7.17
N LEU A 19 9.22 -21.18 6.80
CA LEU A 19 8.08 -20.74 6.02
C LEU A 19 7.31 -19.74 6.88
N ALA A 20 7.41 -18.47 6.48
CA ALA A 20 6.79 -17.31 7.08
C ALA A 20 5.47 -17.64 7.77
N ALA A 21 5.49 -17.66 9.11
CA ALA A 21 4.30 -17.46 9.90
C ALA A 21 3.79 -16.05 9.61
N GLN A 22 3.06 -15.89 8.49
CA GLN A 22 2.28 -14.70 8.24
C GLN A 22 1.26 -14.66 9.37
N ALA A 23 1.49 -13.75 10.33
CA ALA A 23 0.56 -13.52 11.42
C ALA A 23 -0.84 -13.32 10.82
N ALA A 24 -1.84 -13.95 11.45
CA ALA A 24 -3.21 -13.84 10.99
C ALA A 24 -3.60 -12.35 10.80
N PRO A 25 -4.42 -12.00 9.79
CA PRO A 25 -4.79 -10.62 9.54
C PRO A 25 -5.46 -10.02 10.77
N LEU A 26 -5.11 -8.78 11.11
CA LEU A 26 -5.77 -8.07 12.20
C LEU A 26 -7.21 -7.71 11.77
N ARG A 27 -8.19 -8.23 12.53
CA ARG A 27 -9.61 -8.01 12.27
C ARG A 27 -10.08 -6.76 13.01
N LEU A 28 -10.70 -5.82 12.31
CA LEU A 28 -11.32 -4.62 12.87
C LEU A 28 -12.85 -4.73 12.86
N PRO A 29 -13.54 -4.10 13.83
CA PRO A 29 -15.00 -4.07 13.85
C PRO A 29 -15.55 -3.31 12.63
N ALA A 30 -16.70 -3.75 12.14
CA ALA A 30 -17.40 -3.06 11.06
C ALA A 30 -17.93 -1.69 11.54
N ALA A 31 -17.86 -0.69 10.66
CA ALA A 31 -18.58 0.57 10.88
C ALA A 31 -20.08 0.34 10.69
N LYS A 32 -20.91 1.10 11.41
CA LYS A 32 -22.37 1.04 11.28
C LYS A 32 -22.92 1.81 10.08
N GLU A 33 -22.11 2.68 9.49
CA GLU A 33 -22.52 3.57 8.43
C GLU A 33 -22.52 2.90 7.04
N PRO A 34 -23.39 3.37 6.13
CA PRO A 34 -23.38 2.91 4.75
C PRO A 34 -22.03 3.16 4.08
N VAL A 35 -21.49 2.14 3.41
CA VAL A 35 -20.25 2.27 2.65
C VAL A 35 -20.55 3.01 1.35
N ALA A 36 -19.95 4.18 1.17
CA ALA A 36 -20.05 4.96 -0.06
C ALA A 36 -19.52 4.18 -1.28
N GLN A 37 -20.11 4.42 -2.44
CA GLN A 37 -19.65 3.88 -3.72
C GLN A 37 -18.38 4.64 -4.16
N GLY A 38 -17.26 3.93 -4.27
CA GLY A 38 -15.96 4.51 -4.62
C GLY A 38 -15.13 4.95 -3.41
N GLY A 39 -14.11 5.76 -3.66
CA GLY A 39 -13.19 6.27 -2.66
C GLY A 39 -12.81 7.72 -2.88
N SER A 40 -12.23 8.32 -1.85
CA SER A 40 -11.71 9.68 -1.91
C SER A 40 -10.39 9.80 -1.16
N VAL A 41 -9.51 10.65 -1.67
CA VAL A 41 -8.35 11.16 -0.95
C VAL A 41 -8.49 12.66 -0.79
N THR A 42 -8.37 13.15 0.43
CA THR A 42 -8.41 14.58 0.75
C THR A 42 -7.08 14.98 1.35
N ALA A 43 -6.36 15.88 0.68
CA ALA A 43 -5.18 16.52 1.25
C ALA A 43 -5.60 17.44 2.40
N SER A 44 -4.76 17.55 3.42
CA SER A 44 -4.97 18.48 4.53
C SER A 44 -3.69 19.30 4.78
N ALA A 45 -3.74 20.20 5.75
CA ALA A 45 -2.54 20.92 6.20
C ALA A 45 -1.44 19.95 6.68
N HIS A 46 -1.82 18.81 7.26
CA HIS A 46 -0.90 17.82 7.81
C HIS A 46 -1.21 16.44 7.20
N GLY A 47 -0.62 16.09 6.07
CA GLY A 47 -0.85 14.77 5.48
C GLY A 47 -2.16 14.65 4.68
N ALA A 48 -2.75 13.45 4.61
CA ALA A 48 -4.00 13.20 3.87
C ALA A 48 -4.93 12.18 4.54
N LEU A 49 -6.23 12.33 4.28
CA LEU A 49 -7.27 11.37 4.63
C LEU A 49 -7.65 10.52 3.41
N ILE A 50 -7.78 9.21 3.61
CA ILE A 50 -8.22 8.26 2.59
C ILE A 50 -9.49 7.58 3.09
N ARG A 51 -10.56 7.66 2.31
CA ARG A 51 -11.80 6.93 2.53
C ARG A 51 -12.03 5.96 1.39
N TYR A 52 -12.12 4.65 1.70
CA TYR A 52 -12.42 3.66 0.67
C TYR A 52 -12.98 2.38 1.25
N ARG A 53 -14.08 1.86 0.68
CA ARG A 53 -14.71 0.58 1.09
C ARG A 53 -14.94 0.44 2.61
N GLY A 54 -15.31 1.53 3.26
CA GLY A 54 -15.56 1.57 4.71
C GLY A 54 -14.29 1.72 5.56
N TRP A 55 -13.10 1.84 4.96
CA TRP A 55 -11.88 2.26 5.63
C TRP A 55 -11.80 3.78 5.70
N LEU A 56 -11.40 4.29 6.86
CA LEU A 56 -10.88 5.64 7.05
C LEU A 56 -9.42 5.53 7.50
N LEU A 57 -8.49 6.04 6.67
CA LEU A 57 -7.07 6.08 6.96
C LEU A 57 -6.61 7.52 7.08
N ALA A 58 -5.77 7.81 8.07
CA ALA A 58 -5.07 9.08 8.18
C ALA A 58 -3.58 8.86 7.96
N VAL A 59 -2.99 9.65 7.07
CA VAL A 59 -1.59 9.59 6.68
C VAL A 59 -0.87 10.82 7.21
N ASP A 60 0.31 10.62 7.81
CA ASP A 60 1.25 11.67 8.26
C ASP A 60 0.62 12.76 9.14
N GLY A 61 -0.23 12.36 10.06
CA GLY A 61 -0.83 13.28 11.04
C GLY A 61 -2.12 13.96 10.57
N ALA A 62 -2.73 13.49 9.48
CA ALA A 62 -4.01 14.00 9.03
C ALA A 62 -5.08 13.95 10.12
N ILE A 63 -5.66 15.11 10.40
CA ILE A 63 -6.69 15.29 11.41
C ILE A 63 -8.03 14.93 10.78
N SER A 64 -8.82 14.12 11.49
CA SER A 64 -10.17 13.75 11.09
C SER A 64 -11.12 13.92 12.27
N GLU A 65 -12.34 14.36 11.99
CA GLU A 65 -13.42 14.43 12.98
C GLU A 65 -13.85 13.03 13.44
N GLU A 66 -13.81 12.07 12.52
CA GLU A 66 -14.03 10.66 12.81
C GLU A 66 -12.71 9.99 13.20
N ARG A 67 -12.77 9.04 14.14
CA ARG A 67 -11.59 8.25 14.50
C ARG A 67 -11.13 7.40 13.30
N PRO A 68 -9.89 7.56 12.81
CA PRO A 68 -9.39 6.71 11.73
C PRO A 68 -9.25 5.26 12.18
N ASP A 69 -9.53 4.33 11.26
CA ASP A 69 -9.29 2.90 11.45
C ASP A 69 -7.79 2.60 11.52
N VAL A 70 -7.03 3.31 10.67
CA VAL A 70 -5.58 3.15 10.52
C VAL A 70 -4.91 4.51 10.48
N LEU A 71 -3.92 4.70 11.34
CA LEU A 71 -2.97 5.81 11.25
C LEU A 71 -1.69 5.30 10.59
N LEU A 72 -1.24 5.99 9.56
CA LEU A 72 -0.02 5.70 8.82
C LEU A 72 0.96 6.85 9.01
N THR A 73 2.18 6.51 9.38
CA THR A 73 3.31 7.44 9.39
C THR A 73 4.33 6.95 8.38
N SER A 74 4.63 7.78 7.40
CA SER A 74 5.66 7.54 6.41
C SER A 74 7.03 7.48 7.07
N ALA A 75 8.00 6.88 6.38
CA ALA A 75 9.37 6.85 6.86
C ALA A 75 9.93 8.26 7.05
N GLN A 76 10.83 8.40 8.02
CA GLN A 76 11.73 9.55 8.17
C GLN A 76 13.16 9.02 8.18
N ALA A 77 14.16 9.91 8.15
CA ALA A 77 15.56 9.50 8.26
C ALA A 77 15.73 8.56 9.47
N ASP A 78 16.27 7.37 9.22
CA ASP A 78 16.52 6.29 10.18
C ASP A 78 15.28 5.69 10.88
N GLN A 79 14.07 6.05 10.45
CA GLN A 79 12.81 5.50 10.98
C GLN A 79 11.99 4.83 9.90
N ALA A 80 11.73 3.54 10.08
CA ALA A 80 10.80 2.78 9.24
C ALA A 80 9.37 3.34 9.36
N PRO A 81 8.54 3.19 8.31
CA PRO A 81 7.13 3.55 8.39
C PRO A 81 6.43 2.88 9.56
N ARG A 82 5.42 3.55 10.12
CA ARG A 82 4.63 3.03 11.24
C ARG A 82 3.16 2.95 10.88
N LEU A 83 2.51 1.93 11.42
CA LEU A 83 1.09 1.72 11.38
C LEU A 83 0.54 1.65 12.80
N GLN A 84 -0.60 2.29 13.04
CA GLN A 84 -1.41 2.07 14.21
C GLN A 84 -2.86 1.74 13.81
N ALA A 85 -3.40 0.64 14.34
CA ALA A 85 -4.80 0.26 14.19
C ALA A 85 -5.35 -0.15 15.57
N GLY A 86 -6.27 0.65 16.12
CA GLY A 86 -6.70 0.52 17.51
C GLY A 86 -5.52 0.65 18.49
N ALA A 87 -5.32 -0.39 19.32
CA ALA A 87 -4.19 -0.48 20.26
C ALA A 87 -2.92 -1.10 19.62
N THR A 88 -3.03 -1.68 18.42
CA THR A 88 -1.89 -2.30 17.76
C THR A 88 -1.05 -1.22 17.08
N ARG A 89 0.23 -1.16 17.45
CA ARG A 89 1.26 -0.33 16.78
C ARG A 89 2.31 -1.25 16.17
N ARG A 90 2.69 -1.00 14.92
CA ARG A 90 3.71 -1.78 14.20
C ARG A 90 4.65 -0.84 13.46
N SER A 91 5.94 -1.08 13.60
CA SER A 91 6.93 -0.63 12.63
C SER A 91 6.86 -1.56 11.42
N LEU A 92 7.05 -1.01 10.21
CA LEU A 92 7.02 -1.74 8.95
C LEU A 92 8.41 -1.64 8.29
N PRO A 93 9.34 -2.54 8.63
CA PRO A 93 10.63 -2.65 7.94
C PRO A 93 10.44 -2.83 6.43
N LEU A 94 11.46 -2.49 5.66
CA LEU A 94 11.45 -2.68 4.20
C LEU A 94 11.07 -4.12 3.82
N TRP A 95 10.23 -4.26 2.80
CA TRP A 95 9.66 -5.53 2.31
C TRP A 95 8.71 -6.25 3.25
N SER A 96 8.42 -5.70 4.43
CA SER A 96 7.38 -6.22 5.30
C SER A 96 5.99 -5.78 4.82
N ALA A 97 5.00 -6.60 5.15
CA ALA A 97 3.60 -6.28 4.94
C ALA A 97 2.79 -6.52 6.22
N PHE A 98 1.73 -5.74 6.39
CA PHE A 98 0.75 -5.91 7.44
C PHE A 98 -0.66 -5.96 6.84
N GLU A 99 -1.47 -6.90 7.31
CA GLU A 99 -2.80 -7.13 6.75
C GLU A 99 -3.88 -6.88 7.78
N LEU A 100 -4.87 -6.12 7.35
CA LEU A 100 -6.06 -5.77 8.10
C LEU A 100 -7.29 -6.26 7.34
N VAL A 101 -8.32 -6.65 8.08
CA VAL A 101 -9.63 -6.95 7.49
C VAL A 101 -10.74 -6.30 8.30
N LYS A 102 -11.62 -5.56 7.63
CA LYS A 102 -12.79 -4.87 8.20
C LYS A 102 -14.01 -5.15 7.34
N ALA A 103 -15.09 -5.64 7.95
CA ALA A 103 -16.36 -5.93 7.27
C ALA A 103 -16.21 -6.75 5.95
N GLY A 104 -15.32 -7.75 5.94
CA GLY A 104 -15.04 -8.57 4.76
C GLY A 104 -14.15 -7.93 3.68
N THR A 105 -13.72 -6.68 3.88
CA THR A 105 -12.76 -5.99 3.00
C THR A 105 -11.34 -6.10 3.57
N ARG A 106 -10.35 -6.38 2.70
CA ARG A 106 -8.94 -6.53 3.09
C ARG A 106 -8.17 -5.27 2.72
N LEU A 107 -7.25 -4.88 3.59
CA LEU A 107 -6.23 -3.88 3.33
C LEU A 107 -4.87 -4.49 3.66
N ARG A 108 -4.01 -4.60 2.65
CA ARG A 108 -2.60 -4.97 2.82
C ARG A 108 -1.74 -3.74 2.67
N ILE A 109 -0.88 -3.50 3.65
CA ILE A 109 0.02 -2.35 3.70
C ILE A 109 1.43 -2.89 3.62
N THR A 110 2.16 -2.54 2.57
CA THR A 110 3.51 -3.06 2.32
C THR A 110 4.51 -1.92 2.32
N ALA A 111 5.62 -2.07 3.04
CA ALA A 111 6.75 -1.16 2.93
C ALA A 111 7.64 -1.59 1.75
N LEU A 112 7.75 -0.73 0.75
CA LEU A 112 8.54 -0.93 -0.47
C LEU A 112 9.73 0.03 -0.50
N PRO A 113 10.77 -0.25 -1.31
CA PRO A 113 11.81 0.73 -1.58
C PRO A 113 11.21 1.95 -2.27
N GLY A 114 11.33 3.13 -1.64
CA GLY A 114 10.99 4.38 -2.28
C GLY A 114 12.16 4.95 -3.10
N PRO A 115 11.94 6.08 -3.77
CA PRO A 115 13.03 6.87 -4.35
C PRO A 115 13.91 7.42 -3.22
N ASP A 116 15.21 7.52 -3.47
CA ASP A 116 16.20 8.13 -2.56
C ASP A 116 16.31 7.47 -1.17
N ALA A 117 16.31 6.13 -1.16
CA ALA A 117 16.53 5.27 0.01
C ALA A 117 15.49 5.34 1.14
N LEU A 118 14.51 6.25 1.09
CA LEU A 118 13.38 6.23 2.03
C LEU A 118 12.29 5.25 1.57
N PRO A 119 11.74 4.40 2.44
CA PRO A 119 10.64 3.50 2.09
C PRO A 119 9.38 4.23 1.62
N ALA A 120 8.66 3.62 0.68
CA ALA A 120 7.30 3.98 0.30
C ALA A 120 6.30 2.97 0.88
N LEU A 121 5.10 3.42 1.24
CA LEU A 121 4.00 2.52 1.59
C LEU A 121 3.15 2.21 0.35
N LEU A 122 2.82 0.93 0.13
CA LEU A 122 1.80 0.51 -0.83
C LEU A 122 0.57 0.03 -0.06
N LEU A 123 -0.56 0.70 -0.31
CA LEU A 123 -1.89 0.30 0.15
C LEU A 123 -2.56 -0.51 -0.95
N ASP A 124 -2.82 -1.79 -0.69
CA ASP A 124 -3.51 -2.71 -1.58
C ASP A 124 -4.85 -3.14 -0.95
N PHE A 125 -5.95 -2.75 -1.59
CA PHE A 125 -7.31 -3.04 -1.14
C PHE A 125 -7.86 -4.38 -1.69
N GLY A 126 -7.02 -5.20 -2.34
CA GLY A 126 -7.33 -6.57 -2.76
C GLY A 126 -7.27 -6.80 -4.27
N GLU A 127 -7.57 -8.04 -4.69
CA GLU A 127 -7.40 -8.44 -6.10
C GLU A 127 -8.32 -7.65 -7.05
N ALA A 128 -7.68 -6.99 -8.02
CA ALA A 128 -8.27 -6.03 -8.96
C ALA A 128 -8.95 -4.81 -8.28
N ASP A 129 -8.46 -4.42 -7.11
CA ASP A 129 -8.90 -3.21 -6.43
C ASP A 129 -7.87 -2.07 -6.55
N TYR A 130 -8.28 -0.89 -6.10
CA TYR A 130 -7.49 0.34 -6.12
C TYR A 130 -6.21 0.18 -5.30
N ARG A 131 -5.11 0.75 -5.77
CA ARG A 131 -3.80 0.73 -5.09
C ARG A 131 -3.23 2.12 -4.99
N ILE A 132 -2.78 2.49 -3.79
CA ILE A 132 -2.23 3.81 -3.50
C ILE A 132 -0.78 3.62 -3.02
N VAL A 133 0.17 4.28 -3.68
CA VAL A 133 1.54 4.37 -3.20
C VAL A 133 1.75 5.70 -2.48
N ILE A 134 2.46 5.67 -1.35
CA ILE A 134 2.77 6.84 -0.52
C ILE A 134 4.30 6.86 -0.34
N PRO A 135 5.04 7.51 -1.25
CA PRO A 135 6.47 7.72 -1.07
C PRO A 135 6.76 8.62 0.14
N ALA A 136 7.74 8.27 0.95
CA ALA A 136 8.17 9.14 2.05
C ALA A 136 8.97 10.36 1.57
N ALA A 137 9.83 10.17 0.56
CA ALA A 137 10.62 11.25 -0.03
C ALA A 137 9.78 12.17 -0.93
N SER A 138 10.17 13.44 -0.98
CA SER A 138 9.69 14.38 -2.00
C SER A 138 10.21 13.93 -3.37
N ILE A 139 9.36 14.01 -4.39
CA ILE A 139 9.69 13.56 -5.74
C ILE A 139 9.58 14.75 -6.69
N ALA A 140 10.63 14.98 -7.48
CA ALA A 140 10.62 16.03 -8.48
C ALA A 140 9.63 15.70 -9.62
N ARG A 141 8.92 16.71 -10.12
CA ARG A 141 7.91 16.57 -11.19
C ARG A 141 8.39 15.79 -12.42
N PRO A 142 9.63 15.98 -12.94
CA PRO A 142 10.10 15.20 -14.09
C PRO A 142 10.12 13.68 -13.85
N THR A 143 10.24 13.25 -12.60
CA THR A 143 10.30 11.82 -12.22
C THR A 143 8.90 11.18 -12.12
N TYR A 144 7.82 11.96 -12.17
CA TYR A 144 6.45 11.45 -12.00
C TYR A 144 6.08 10.38 -13.03
N ALA A 145 6.54 10.53 -14.28
CA ALA A 145 6.30 9.57 -15.35
C ALA A 145 6.89 8.17 -15.05
N LEU A 146 7.93 8.09 -14.21
CA LEU A 146 8.60 6.84 -13.85
C LEU A 146 7.91 6.13 -12.67
N LEU A 147 7.01 6.79 -11.95
CA LEU A 147 6.37 6.21 -10.77
C LEU A 147 5.52 4.98 -11.10
N ALA A 148 4.81 5.00 -12.22
CA ALA A 148 4.04 3.84 -12.68
C ALA A 148 4.93 2.63 -13.02
N GLN A 149 6.19 2.87 -13.43
CA GLN A 149 7.16 1.81 -13.69
C GLN A 149 7.76 1.28 -12.39
N ARG A 150 8.06 2.16 -11.44
CA ARG A 150 8.65 1.79 -10.14
C ARG A 150 7.65 1.06 -9.24
N PHE A 151 6.38 1.46 -9.27
CA PHE A 151 5.31 0.90 -8.46
C PHE A 151 4.23 0.30 -9.37
N PRO A 152 4.52 -0.86 -10.01
CA PRO A 152 3.63 -1.43 -10.99
C PRO A 152 2.26 -1.77 -10.40
N GLY A 153 1.22 -1.28 -11.07
CA GLY A 153 -0.18 -1.47 -10.67
C GLY A 153 -0.67 -0.53 -9.58
N ALA A 154 0.13 0.43 -9.11
CA ALA A 154 -0.41 1.55 -8.33
C ALA A 154 -1.28 2.44 -9.23
N ASP A 155 -2.45 2.84 -8.72
CA ASP A 155 -3.42 3.67 -9.45
C ASP A 155 -3.32 5.15 -9.01
N LEU A 156 -2.73 5.41 -7.85
CA LEU A 156 -2.53 6.75 -7.29
C LEU A 156 -1.21 6.82 -6.52
N ALA A 157 -0.48 7.93 -6.67
CA ALA A 157 0.61 8.30 -5.79
C ALA A 157 0.19 9.47 -4.89
N LEU A 158 0.46 9.36 -3.59
CA LEU A 158 0.31 10.43 -2.62
C LEU A 158 1.69 11.02 -2.32
N LEU A 159 2.07 12.04 -3.08
CA LEU A 159 3.41 12.61 -3.09
C LEU A 159 3.60 13.60 -1.94
N LEU A 160 4.83 13.72 -1.45
CA LEU A 160 5.21 14.79 -0.53
C LEU A 160 5.73 15.98 -1.35
N GLN A 161 5.11 17.15 -1.18
CA GLN A 161 5.51 18.39 -1.81
C GLN A 161 5.33 19.53 -0.81
N ASP A 162 6.41 20.27 -0.52
CA ASP A 162 6.42 21.38 0.43
C ASP A 162 5.79 21.03 1.79
N GLY A 163 6.08 19.81 2.28
CA GLY A 163 5.55 19.29 3.55
C GLY A 163 4.09 18.80 3.49
N ARG A 164 3.43 18.92 2.35
CA ARG A 164 2.03 18.55 2.14
C ARG A 164 1.89 17.32 1.26
N ARG A 165 0.75 16.63 1.39
CA ARG A 165 0.41 15.50 0.54
C ARG A 165 -0.40 15.96 -0.65
N VAL A 166 0.05 15.61 -1.84
CA VAL A 166 -0.64 15.90 -3.11
C VAL A 166 -0.90 14.59 -3.87
N MET A 167 -1.96 14.56 -4.65
CA MET A 167 -2.43 13.34 -5.32
C MET A 167 -2.05 13.37 -6.80
N LEU A 168 -1.35 12.33 -7.26
CA LEU A 168 -1.02 12.11 -8.66
C LEU A 168 -1.64 10.79 -9.13
N PRO A 169 -2.72 10.83 -9.94
CA PRO A 169 -3.26 9.62 -10.56
C PRO A 169 -2.24 9.01 -11.52
N LEU A 170 -2.03 7.70 -11.39
CA LEU A 170 -1.07 6.96 -12.20
C LEU A 170 -1.79 6.23 -13.34
N GLY A 171 -1.12 6.07 -14.48
CA GLY A 171 -1.65 5.32 -15.62
C GLY A 171 -2.63 6.08 -16.52
N SER A 172 -3.04 7.30 -16.16
CA SER A 172 -3.68 8.23 -17.09
C SER A 172 -2.60 9.06 -17.79
N GLY A 173 -2.65 9.19 -19.13
CA GLY A 173 -1.59 9.82 -19.93
C GLY A 173 -1.36 11.33 -19.68
N ARG A 174 -2.01 11.92 -18.67
CA ARG A 174 -1.80 13.28 -18.20
C ARG A 174 -1.52 13.26 -16.70
N ALA A 175 -0.31 13.65 -16.32
CA ALA A 175 0.05 13.86 -14.92
C ALA A 175 -0.56 15.18 -14.44
N HIS A 176 -1.81 15.13 -13.98
CA HIS A 176 -2.45 16.24 -13.27
C HIS A 176 -2.33 15.99 -11.77
N VAL A 177 -1.81 16.96 -11.03
CA VAL A 177 -1.65 16.86 -9.57
C VAL A 177 -2.82 17.58 -8.92
N PHE A 178 -3.46 16.92 -7.95
CA PHE A 178 -4.56 17.46 -7.15
C PHE A 178 -4.08 17.76 -5.73
N GLY A 179 -4.68 18.76 -5.08
CA GLY A 179 -4.36 19.15 -3.70
C GLY A 179 -3.21 20.14 -3.55
N GLU A 180 -2.67 20.69 -4.65
CA GLU A 180 -1.69 21.80 -4.61
C GLU A 180 -2.35 23.11 -4.11
N GLU A 181 -3.56 23.40 -4.59
CA GLU A 181 -4.26 24.67 -4.34
C GLU A 181 -5.65 24.49 -3.69
N GLU A 182 -6.31 23.35 -3.90
CA GLU A 182 -7.69 23.10 -3.47
C GLU A 182 -7.77 22.03 -2.36
N GLU A 183 -8.61 22.27 -1.35
CA GLU A 183 -9.03 21.26 -0.36
C GLU A 183 -10.07 20.26 -0.93
N VAL A 184 -10.25 20.24 -2.25
CA VAL A 184 -11.24 19.39 -2.92
C VAL A 184 -10.77 17.93 -2.88
N PRO A 185 -11.61 16.99 -2.41
CA PRO A 185 -11.27 15.57 -2.43
C PRO A 185 -11.07 15.05 -3.85
N TYR A 186 -9.94 14.39 -4.10
CA TYR A 186 -9.77 13.56 -5.28
C TYR A 186 -10.64 12.31 -5.13
N ARG A 187 -11.65 12.15 -6.00
CA ARG A 187 -12.58 11.02 -5.98
C ARG A 187 -12.20 9.99 -7.04
N PHE A 188 -12.30 8.71 -6.69
CA PHE A 188 -12.01 7.60 -7.58
C PHE A 188 -13.03 6.48 -7.40
N THR A 189 -13.15 5.64 -8.43
CA THR A 189 -13.94 4.41 -8.40
C THR A 189 -13.02 3.21 -8.56
N LYS A 190 -13.56 2.00 -8.36
CA LYS A 190 -12.79 0.77 -8.54
C LYS A 190 -12.21 0.70 -9.95
N VAL A 191 -10.90 0.51 -10.06
CA VAL A 191 -10.25 0.32 -11.36
C VAL A 191 -10.59 -1.07 -11.89
N LYS A 192 -11.30 -1.14 -13.03
CA LYS A 192 -11.48 -2.40 -13.76
C LYS A 192 -10.18 -2.73 -14.50
N ARG A 193 -9.29 -3.51 -13.89
CA ARG A 193 -8.09 -4.02 -14.58
C ARG A 193 -8.53 -5.08 -15.59
N GLN A 194 -8.34 -4.80 -16.89
CA GLN A 194 -8.56 -5.82 -17.92
C GLN A 194 -7.55 -6.95 -17.72
N ALA A 195 -8.02 -8.16 -17.50
CA ALA A 195 -7.16 -9.34 -17.48
C ALA A 195 -6.47 -9.44 -18.84
N LYS A 196 -5.14 -9.35 -18.86
CA LYS A 196 -4.35 -9.58 -20.06
C LYS A 196 -4.59 -11.05 -20.44
N LYS A 197 -5.35 -11.29 -21.52
CA LYS A 197 -5.56 -12.65 -22.05
C LYS A 197 -4.20 -13.22 -22.42
N SER A 198 -3.73 -14.20 -21.65
CA SER A 198 -2.57 -15.02 -22.01
C SER A 198 -2.93 -15.81 -23.27
N HIS A 199 -2.48 -15.33 -24.43
CA HIS A 199 -2.55 -16.13 -25.66
C HIS A 199 -1.52 -17.27 -25.55
N SER A 200 -1.98 -18.40 -25.04
CA SER A 200 -1.34 -19.70 -25.25
C SER A 200 -1.38 -20.00 -26.76
N ARG A 201 -0.23 -19.79 -27.43
CA ARG A 201 0.00 -20.31 -28.78
C ARG A 201 0.25 -21.81 -28.65
N ARG A 202 -0.78 -22.60 -28.89
CA ARG A 202 -0.67 -24.04 -29.11
C ARG A 202 -0.07 -24.24 -30.52
N SER A 203 1.25 -24.42 -30.62
CA SER A 203 1.85 -24.93 -31.86
C SER A 203 1.65 -26.43 -31.89
N GLY A 204 0.68 -26.88 -32.66
CA GLY A 204 0.62 -28.25 -33.18
C GLY A 204 0.93 -28.19 -34.66
N SER A 205 2.08 -28.72 -35.06
CA SER A 205 2.32 -29.10 -36.45
C SER A 205 2.35 -30.63 -36.47
N GLY A 206 1.43 -31.18 -37.25
CA GLY A 206 1.55 -32.54 -37.78
C GLY A 206 2.45 -32.58 -39.01
#